data_AF-A0A1W9RCS9-F1
#
_entry.id   AF-A0A1W9RCS9-F1
#
_cell.length_a   1.000
_cell.length_b   1.000
_cell.length_c   1.000
_cell.angle_alpha   90.00
_cell.angle_beta   90.00
_cell.angle_gamma   90.00
#
_symmetry.space_group_name_H-M   'P 1'
#
loop_
_entity.id
_entity.type
_entity.pdbx_description
1 polymer ?
#
loop_
_entity_poly.entity_id
_entity_poly.type
_entity_poly.pdbx_seq_one_letter_code
_entity_poly.pdbx_strand_id
1 'polypeptide(L)'
;MENPDKQILKTVKKLSRIISSKLEMENVPYQTRTAKKEPNFSGQVLEYAIANRADIIITMKDKNGFEPFLMVGNEEEKLIYNTSQIPVMCIDPA
;
A
#
# COMPACT_ATOMS: atom_id res chain seq x y z
N MET A 1 -10.47 -27.19 -1.47
CA MET A 1 -10.37 -25.88 -0.78
C MET A 1 -9.65 -24.92 -1.72
N GLU A 2 -10.22 -23.75 -2.03
CA GLU A 2 -9.61 -22.82 -2.98
C GLU A 2 -8.35 -22.16 -2.38
N ASN A 3 -7.24 -22.11 -3.13
CA ASN A 3 -5.95 -21.58 -2.69
C ASN A 3 -6.12 -20.15 -2.12
N PRO A 4 -5.68 -19.86 -0.88
CA PRO A 4 -5.83 -18.55 -0.24
C PRO A 4 -5.20 -17.40 -1.05
N ASP A 5 -4.07 -17.64 -1.74
CA ASP A 5 -3.43 -16.64 -2.60
C ASP A 5 -4.34 -16.21 -3.76
N LYS A 6 -5.12 -17.15 -4.30
CA LYS A 6 -6.04 -16.89 -5.42
C LYS A 6 -7.21 -16.02 -4.98
N GLN A 7 -7.71 -16.22 -3.75
CA GLN A 7 -8.77 -15.39 -3.17
C GLN A 7 -8.27 -13.97 -2.91
N ILE A 8 -7.08 -13.81 -2.32
CA ILE A 8 -6.46 -12.50 -2.07
C ILE A 8 -6.26 -11.76 -3.40
N LEU A 9 -5.72 -12.42 -4.42
CA LEU A 9 -5.52 -11.81 -5.74
C LEU A 9 -6.83 -11.33 -6.37
N LYS A 10 -7.91 -12.10 -6.22
CA LYS A 10 -9.24 -11.73 -6.71
C LYS A 10 -9.74 -10.47 -6.00
N THR A 11 -9.57 -10.39 -4.68
CA THR A 11 -9.95 -9.22 -3.87
C THR A 11 -9.14 -7.98 -4.27
N VAL A 12 -7.81 -8.10 -4.38
CA VAL A 12 -6.93 -7.00 -4.82
C VAL A 12 -7.37 -6.46 -6.18
N LYS A 13 -7.57 -7.35 -7.17
CA LYS A 13 -8.04 -6.95 -8.51
C LYS A 13 -9.40 -6.23 -8.47
N LYS A 14 -10.33 -6.71 -7.64
CA LYS A 14 -11.64 -6.08 -7.49
C LYS A 14 -11.51 -4.66 -6.90
N LEU A 15 -10.74 -4.50 -5.84
CA LEU A 15 -10.55 -3.20 -5.18
C LEU A 15 -9.79 -2.22 -6.08
N SER A 16 -8.72 -2.66 -6.73
CA SER A 16 -7.98 -1.83 -7.70
C SER A 16 -8.89 -1.33 -8.81
N ARG A 17 -9.82 -2.16 -9.30
CA ARG A 17 -10.80 -1.74 -10.32
C ARG A 17 -11.77 -0.69 -9.80
N ILE A 18 -12.26 -0.82 -8.56
CA ILE A 18 -13.16 0.17 -7.97
C ILE A 18 -12.45 1.53 -7.84
N ILE A 19 -11.21 1.51 -7.35
CA ILE A 19 -10.40 2.73 -7.17
C ILE A 19 -10.10 3.36 -8.54
N SER A 20 -9.62 2.57 -9.50
CA SER A 20 -9.26 3.08 -10.82
C SER A 20 -10.46 3.66 -11.55
N SER A 21 -11.62 3.00 -11.51
CA SER A 21 -12.85 3.54 -12.09
C SER A 21 -13.29 4.85 -11.44
N LYS A 22 -13.12 5.00 -10.12
CA LYS A 22 -13.42 6.28 -9.45
C LYS A 22 -12.47 7.39 -9.91
N LEU A 23 -11.17 7.11 -10.02
CA LEU A 23 -10.19 8.09 -10.52
C LEU A 23 -10.47 8.48 -11.98
N GLU A 24 -10.82 7.52 -12.83
CA GLU A 24 -11.23 7.76 -14.22
C GLU A 24 -12.44 8.67 -14.32
N MET A 25 -13.49 8.40 -13.52
CA MET A 25 -14.70 9.21 -13.50
C MET A 25 -14.43 10.68 -13.11
N GLU A 26 -13.48 10.90 -12.21
CA GLU A 26 -13.06 12.23 -11.77
C GLU A 26 -11.95 12.83 -12.66
N ASN A 27 -11.58 12.18 -13.76
CA ASN A 27 -10.49 12.58 -14.66
C ASN A 27 -9.13 12.77 -13.96
N VAL A 28 -8.86 11.97 -12.92
CA VAL A 28 -7.60 11.98 -12.20
C VAL A 28 -6.64 10.99 -12.88
N PRO A 29 -5.51 11.46 -13.46
CA PRO A 29 -4.52 10.57 -14.05
C PRO A 29 -3.95 9.61 -13.00
N TYR A 30 -3.84 8.33 -13.36
CA TYR A 30 -3.33 7.32 -12.44
C TYR A 30 -2.49 6.28 -13.18
N GLN A 31 -1.66 5.57 -12.43
CA GLN A 31 -0.93 4.40 -12.91
C GLN A 31 -1.06 3.28 -11.89
N THR A 32 -1.27 2.06 -12.38
CA THR A 32 -1.28 0.86 -11.55
C THR A 32 0.05 0.14 -11.68
N ARG A 33 0.60 -0.30 -10.55
CA ARG A 33 1.78 -1.18 -10.46
C ARG A 33 1.51 -2.28 -9.47
N THR A 34 2.07 -3.46 -9.74
CA THR A 34 1.94 -4.63 -8.88
C THR A 34 3.33 -5.02 -8.40
N ALA A 35 3.52 -4.99 -7.08
CA ALA A 35 4.76 -5.41 -6.44
C ALA A 35 4.95 -6.92 -6.57
N LYS A 36 6.21 -7.38 -6.43
CA LYS A 36 6.50 -8.80 -6.30
C LYS A 36 6.12 -9.27 -4.90
N LYS A 37 5.73 -10.55 -4.79
CA LYS A 37 5.45 -11.19 -3.49
C LYS A 37 6.76 -11.41 -2.76
N GLU A 38 7.13 -10.48 -1.89
CA GLU A 38 8.37 -10.49 -1.11
C GLU A 38 8.09 -10.03 0.33
N PRO A 39 8.93 -10.39 1.32
CA PRO A 39 8.72 -10.01 2.72
C PRO A 39 8.79 -8.49 2.98
N ASN A 40 9.52 -7.73 2.16
CA ASN A 40 9.77 -6.29 2.35
C ASN A 40 8.88 -5.44 1.43
N PHE A 41 7.58 -5.44 1.67
CA PHE A 41 6.64 -4.70 0.84
C PHE A 41 6.80 -3.18 0.98
N SER A 42 6.92 -2.65 2.19
CA SER A 42 7.23 -1.25 2.48
C SER A 42 8.50 -0.77 1.78
N GLY A 43 9.56 -1.60 1.73
CA GLY A 43 10.76 -1.31 0.94
C GLY A 43 10.49 -1.14 -0.55
N GLN A 44 9.72 -2.05 -1.16
CA GLN A 44 9.32 -1.93 -2.57
C GLN A 44 8.48 -0.66 -2.84
N VAL A 45 7.60 -0.29 -1.91
CA VAL A 45 6.81 0.96 -2.01
C VAL A 45 7.72 2.18 -1.95
N LEU A 46 8.68 2.21 -1.02
CA LEU A 46 9.63 3.30 -0.87
C LEU A 46 10.55 3.42 -2.09
N GLU A 47 11.10 2.31 -2.59
CA GLU A 47 11.91 2.30 -3.81
C GLU A 47 11.14 2.83 -5.02
N TYR A 48 9.87 2.43 -5.16
CA TYR A 48 8.99 2.94 -6.19
C TYR A 48 8.74 4.45 -6.04
N ALA A 49 8.49 4.92 -4.82
CA ALA A 49 8.29 6.34 -4.53
C ALA A 49 9.54 7.18 -4.87
N ILE A 50 10.73 6.72 -4.48
CA ILE A 50 12.02 7.37 -4.79
C ILE A 50 12.24 7.42 -6.30
N ALA A 51 12.08 6.28 -6.99
CA ALA A 51 12.30 6.17 -8.43
C ALA A 51 11.39 7.09 -9.24
N ASN A 52 10.20 7.38 -8.74
CA ASN A 52 9.21 8.26 -9.38
C ASN A 52 9.19 9.68 -8.80
N ARG A 53 10.10 10.01 -7.86
CA ARG A 53 10.16 11.33 -7.19
C ARG A 53 8.81 11.73 -6.58
N ALA A 54 8.16 10.80 -5.89
CA ALA A 54 6.87 11.04 -5.27
C ALA A 54 6.99 12.09 -4.15
N ASP A 55 6.04 13.04 -4.10
CA ASP A 55 5.98 14.07 -3.06
C ASP A 55 5.33 13.57 -1.76
N ILE A 56 4.50 12.53 -1.85
CA ILE A 56 3.77 11.96 -0.71
C ILE A 56 3.48 10.48 -0.92
N ILE A 57 3.54 9.71 0.16
CA ILE A 57 3.03 8.34 0.23
C ILE A 57 1.73 8.34 1.03
N ILE A 58 0.65 7.83 0.45
CA ILE A 58 -0.63 7.67 1.14
C ILE A 58 -0.88 6.19 1.36
N THR A 59 -1.16 5.81 2.60
CA THR A 59 -1.50 4.44 3.00
C THR A 59 -2.73 4.42 3.89
N MET A 60 -3.37 3.26 4.01
CA MET A 60 -4.46 3.05 4.97
C MET A 60 -3.96 2.21 6.13
N LYS A 61 -4.46 2.50 7.33
CA LYS A 61 -4.18 1.73 8.54
C LYS A 61 -4.71 0.30 8.40
N ASP A 62 -3.87 -0.68 8.65
CA ASP A 62 -4.31 -2.07 8.81
C ASP A 62 -5.10 -2.21 10.12
N LYS A 63 -6.41 -2.42 9.98
CA LYS A 63 -7.33 -2.62 11.11
C LYS A 63 -7.14 -3.97 11.82
N ASN A 64 -6.40 -4.92 11.24
CA ASN A 64 -6.13 -6.22 11.85
C ASN A 64 -4.89 -6.21 12.76
N GLY A 65 -4.20 -5.07 12.89
CA GLY A 65 -2.91 -4.93 13.57
C GLY A 65 -2.95 -4.71 15.09
N PHE A 66 -4.03 -5.06 15.81
CA PHE A 66 -4.04 -5.04 17.28
C PHE A 66 -3.54 -6.36 17.88
N GLU A 67 -2.43 -6.86 17.35
CA GLU A 67 -1.57 -7.86 18.02
C GLU A 67 -0.30 -7.10 18.43
N PRO A 68 0.14 -7.18 19.70
CA PRO A 68 1.22 -6.34 20.23
C PRO A 68 2.59 -6.80 19.68
N PHE A 69 2.87 -6.54 18.40
CA PHE A 69 4.18 -6.81 17.79
C PHE A 69 5.13 -5.65 18.03
N LEU A 70 5.58 -5.53 19.28
CA LEU A 70 6.62 -4.63 19.76
C LEU A 70 8.03 -4.91 19.18
N MET A 71 8.18 -5.64 18.07
CA MET A 71 9.50 -6.03 17.55
C MET A 71 9.69 -5.94 16.03
N VAL A 72 8.65 -5.82 15.22
CA VAL A 72 8.78 -5.54 13.78
C VAL A 72 7.69 -4.54 13.45
N GLY A 73 8.05 -3.25 13.42
CA GLY A 73 7.11 -2.16 13.16
C GLY A 73 6.23 -2.48 11.96
N ASN A 74 4.94 -2.15 12.06
CA ASN A 74 3.98 -2.42 11.00
C ASN A 74 4.44 -1.76 9.67
N GLU A 75 3.93 -2.21 8.53
CA GLU A 75 4.40 -1.72 7.22
C GLU A 75 4.26 -0.19 7.09
N GLU A 76 3.28 0.40 7.77
CA GLU A 76 3.07 1.85 7.87
C GLU A 76 4.19 2.54 8.66
N GLU A 77 4.61 2.00 9.79
CA GLU A 77 5.71 2.52 10.62
C GLU A 77 7.03 2.50 9.85
N LYS A 78 7.32 1.42 9.12
CA LYS A 78 8.49 1.35 8.24
C LYS A 78 8.48 2.43 7.16
N LEU A 79 7.31 2.76 6.62
CA LEU A 79 7.16 3.87 5.68
C LEU A 79 7.29 5.22 6.38
N ILE A 80 6.71 5.42 7.57
CA ILE A 80 6.79 6.68 8.31
C ILE A 80 8.24 7.03 8.66
N TYR A 81 9.03 6.05 9.09
CA TYR A 81 10.46 6.22 9.39
C TYR A 81 11.38 6.04 8.17
N ASN A 82 10.87 6.25 6.94
CA ASN A 82 11.67 6.11 5.73
C ASN A 82 12.88 7.08 5.74
N THR A 83 14.03 6.58 5.32
CA THR A 83 15.28 7.36 5.29
C THR A 83 15.31 8.44 4.20
N SER A 84 14.41 8.34 3.21
CA SER A 84 14.29 9.31 2.10
C SER A 84 13.49 10.54 2.47
N GLN A 85 12.94 10.60 3.69
CA GLN A 85 12.16 11.72 4.23
C GLN A 85 10.95 12.10 3.37
N ILE A 86 10.39 11.15 2.62
CA ILE A 86 9.14 11.37 1.88
C ILE A 86 7.99 11.42 2.90
N PRO A 87 7.17 12.49 2.91
CA PRO A 87 6.00 12.58 3.78
C PRO A 87 5.05 11.39 3.61
N VAL A 88 4.60 10.82 4.73
CA VAL A 88 3.63 9.72 4.74
C VAL A 88 2.34 10.16 5.41
N MET A 89 1.23 9.99 4.72
CA MET A 89 -0.12 10.19 5.26
C MET A 89 -0.79 8.83 5.47
N CYS A 90 -1.05 8.48 6.72
CA CYS A 90 -1.80 7.29 7.09
C CYS A 90 -3.27 7.65 7.31
N ILE A 91 -4.16 7.07 6.51
CA ILE A 91 -5.61 7.24 6.60
C ILE A 91 -6.16 6.12 7.47
N ASP A 92 -6.93 6.45 8.50
CA ASP A 92 -7.74 5.45 9.22
C ASP A 92 -9.09 5.31 8.50
N PRO A 93 -9.36 4.18 7.81
CA PRO A 93 -10.58 4.02 7.05
C PRO A 93 -11.72 3.65 8.00
N ALA A 94 -12.32 4.63 8.70
CA ALA A 94 -13.40 4.48 9.68
C ALA A 94 -14.35 3.28 9.47
#